data_AF-Q6BIU3-F1
#
_entry.id   AF-Q6BIU3-F1
#
_cell.length_a   1.000
_cell.length_b   1.000
_cell.length_c   1.000
_cell.angle_alpha   90.00
_cell.angle_beta   90.00
_cell.angle_gamma   90.00
#
_symmetry.space_group_name_H-M   'P 1'
#
loop_
_entity.id
_entity.type
_entity.pdbx_description
1 polymer ?
#
loop_
_entity_poly.entity_id
_entity_poly.type
_entity_poly.pdbx_seq_one_letter_code
_entity_poly.pdbx_strand_id
1 'polypeptide(L)'
;MNSDNNIKKLTEMGFSEEQAAKALNITKNDVESAIAYLFEDPIEIDTPNANDQLVPYNDSINVSNPNDIPDFSSYQTVPQEYGSVSENVQYDEEERTEEQDEDIGFEHYEYFERPADVCIFDNVNNMQKEDGPPVILNRRCGFLENYYIPIITILAQLTEVKSTFLKSLGYELQYDSNWAIGKPQNINIPSDLDESKESSFKFFIELQKAIGFLDGQSKRSFISGDCLIVSLPNDMKKRLVNNRIETVDELLPKLYESLQDNYDAMFGHEDIVDKLFKSSVESVNEELINNIFTFDVDAEYRHKSLYDSFNELFWGSDLEMLGNVRLIDTSKILTIQLVGDEDSYADTNFQVDEVFYPELYSSEYYPIVSEMNNRRNEIIKQRMKISNEIMQLNSFEGKKVKGFLKTTIEYLKGQGNDTNDLYQLSEKIDNQKVTLTKDLDSLNESYTRLDIRNYENVLENIRSQDVKFPTKYALIGIVLSDSEYYYKYKGSSTWIYQKGIYSSNNIVVDYEIDELDFMAIQQDILQYTTTGAKPMSLIYASVDILDNSFSLDNNKLHDFFTSDNTEYSKQLAEAEVSRKDRDMGDREDMKQRSSDSSESNSPEQDENEDRNDDTLIDL
;
A
#
# COMPACT_ATOMS: atom_id res chain seq x y z
N MET A 1 3.63 41.55 -41.02
CA MET A 1 3.99 40.71 -42.20
C MET A 1 2.99 39.57 -42.26
N ASN A 2 2.51 39.22 -43.46
CA ASN A 2 1.21 38.60 -43.70
C ASN A 2 1.00 37.23 -43.03
N SER A 3 0.21 37.21 -41.95
CA SER A 3 -0.24 35.99 -41.27
C SER A 3 -0.91 35.00 -42.24
N ASP A 4 -1.72 35.50 -43.18
CA ASP A 4 -2.39 34.68 -44.21
C ASP A 4 -1.43 33.91 -45.14
N ASN A 5 -0.23 34.45 -45.41
CA ASN A 5 0.75 33.73 -46.24
C ASN A 5 1.46 32.62 -45.45
N ASN A 6 1.65 32.82 -44.14
CA ASN A 6 2.24 31.82 -43.26
C ASN A 6 1.24 30.71 -42.96
N ILE A 7 -0.04 31.05 -42.77
CA ILE A 7 -1.14 30.08 -42.64
C ILE A 7 -1.20 29.21 -43.89
N LYS A 8 -1.21 29.83 -45.09
CA LYS A 8 -1.17 29.09 -46.36
C LYS A 8 0.00 28.12 -46.45
N LYS A 9 1.19 28.54 -46.04
CA LYS A 9 2.41 27.71 -46.06
C LYS A 9 2.29 26.48 -45.15
N LEU A 10 1.72 26.62 -43.96
CA LEU A 10 1.48 25.50 -43.05
C LEU A 10 0.33 24.59 -43.53
N THR A 11 -0.73 25.14 -44.12
CA THR A 11 -1.76 24.32 -44.77
C THR A 11 -1.25 23.55 -45.98
N GLU A 12 -0.33 24.10 -46.76
CA GLU A 12 0.33 23.40 -47.88
C GLU A 12 1.21 22.23 -47.38
N MET A 13 1.70 22.30 -46.14
CA MET A 13 2.42 21.20 -45.48
C MET A 13 1.49 20.06 -45.04
N GLY A 14 0.18 20.32 -44.91
CA GLY A 14 -0.84 19.32 -44.59
C GLY A 14 -1.54 19.50 -43.25
N PHE A 15 -1.28 20.61 -42.55
CA PHE A 15 -2.00 20.98 -41.34
C PHE A 15 -3.34 21.65 -41.69
N SER A 16 -4.34 21.54 -40.83
CA SER A 16 -5.59 22.28 -41.02
C SER A 16 -5.36 23.79 -40.87
N GLU A 17 -6.22 24.61 -41.49
CA GLU A 17 -6.11 26.07 -41.42
C GLU A 17 -6.23 26.59 -39.97
N GLU A 18 -7.04 25.93 -39.15
CA GLU A 18 -7.18 26.22 -37.72
C GLU A 18 -5.91 25.88 -36.92
N GLN A 19 -5.27 24.73 -37.19
CA GLN A 19 -4.00 24.35 -36.57
C GLN A 19 -2.87 25.31 -36.96
N ALA A 20 -2.79 25.67 -38.24
CA ALA A 20 -1.81 26.62 -38.77
C ALA A 20 -1.96 28.02 -38.14
N ALA A 21 -3.20 28.51 -38.03
CA ALA A 21 -3.48 29.80 -37.40
C ALA A 21 -3.16 29.78 -35.90
N LYS A 22 -3.50 28.70 -35.19
CA LYS A 22 -3.20 28.55 -33.76
C LYS A 22 -1.70 28.50 -33.48
N ALA A 23 -0.96 27.70 -34.26
CA ALA A 23 0.49 27.58 -34.13
C ALA A 23 1.20 28.92 -34.38
N LEU A 24 0.83 29.63 -35.45
CA LEU A 24 1.40 30.94 -35.77
C LEU A 24 1.04 32.02 -34.76
N ASN A 25 -0.13 31.92 -34.11
CA ASN A 25 -0.50 32.87 -33.07
C ASN A 25 0.37 32.68 -31.82
N ILE A 26 0.63 31.42 -31.44
CA ILE A 26 1.47 31.07 -30.28
C ILE A 26 2.94 31.42 -30.53
N THR A 27 3.44 31.19 -31.74
CA THR A 27 4.85 31.42 -32.09
C THR A 27 5.13 32.80 -32.67
N LYS A 28 4.22 33.78 -32.45
CA LYS A 28 4.37 35.18 -32.89
C LYS A 28 4.64 35.34 -34.40
N ASN A 29 3.94 34.56 -35.22
CA ASN A 29 4.06 34.43 -36.68
C ASN A 29 5.39 33.86 -37.18
N ASP A 30 6.17 33.18 -36.34
CA ASP A 30 7.33 32.41 -36.78
C ASP A 30 6.91 31.03 -37.32
N VAL A 31 7.22 30.79 -38.60
CA VAL A 31 6.85 29.58 -39.32
C VAL A 31 7.67 28.37 -38.86
N GLU A 32 8.95 28.55 -38.52
CA GLU A 32 9.81 27.43 -38.11
C GLU A 32 9.43 26.93 -36.72
N SER A 33 9.18 27.85 -35.78
CA SER A 33 8.63 27.52 -34.47
C SER A 33 7.20 26.99 -34.56
N ALA A 34 6.37 27.49 -35.49
CA ALA A 34 5.01 26.97 -35.69
C ALA A 34 5.02 25.55 -36.24
N ILE A 35 5.98 25.21 -37.10
CA ILE A 35 6.22 23.85 -37.58
C ILE A 35 6.63 22.95 -36.41
N ALA A 36 7.57 23.39 -35.56
CA ALA A 36 7.96 22.63 -34.37
C ALA A 36 6.78 22.40 -33.41
N TYR A 37 5.98 23.43 -33.14
CA TYR A 37 4.75 23.35 -32.33
C TYR A 37 3.72 22.37 -32.90
N LEU A 38 3.67 22.22 -34.23
CA LEU A 38 2.73 21.33 -34.92
C LEU A 38 3.23 19.88 -35.04
N PHE A 39 4.51 19.60 -34.76
CA PHE A 39 5.13 18.28 -34.90
C PHE A 39 5.53 17.58 -33.59
N GLU A 40 5.33 18.23 -32.41
CA GLU A 40 5.24 17.71 -31.01
C GLU A 40 6.09 18.51 -30.00
N ASP A 41 5.45 18.91 -28.87
CA ASP A 41 5.88 19.45 -27.54
C ASP A 41 7.01 20.51 -27.40
N PRO A 42 6.97 21.39 -26.36
CA PRO A 42 7.18 22.82 -26.52
C PRO A 42 8.65 23.25 -26.54
N ILE A 43 8.98 24.13 -27.49
CA ILE A 43 10.20 24.95 -27.40
C ILE A 43 9.93 26.04 -26.35
N GLU A 44 10.64 25.98 -25.23
CA GLU A 44 10.76 27.07 -24.26
C GLU A 44 11.14 28.37 -24.98
N ILE A 45 10.23 29.35 -24.94
CA ILE A 45 10.61 30.75 -25.12
C ILE A 45 10.75 31.30 -23.71
N ASP A 46 11.99 31.56 -23.31
CA ASP A 46 12.38 32.23 -22.05
C ASP A 46 11.38 33.30 -21.62
N THR A 47 10.63 33.04 -20.55
CA THR A 47 10.27 34.01 -19.49
C THR A 47 9.78 33.26 -18.23
N PRO A 48 9.99 33.82 -17.02
CA PRO A 48 10.11 33.03 -15.79
C PRO A 48 8.78 32.70 -15.10
N ASN A 49 8.81 31.55 -14.42
CA ASN A 49 8.00 31.06 -13.31
C ASN A 49 6.59 30.47 -13.55
N ALA A 50 6.55 29.17 -13.25
CA ALA A 50 5.68 28.47 -12.29
C ALA A 50 4.37 27.83 -12.79
N ASN A 51 4.41 26.49 -12.67
CA ASN A 51 3.36 25.51 -12.41
C ASN A 51 2.33 25.25 -13.51
N ASP A 52 2.42 24.06 -14.10
CA ASP A 52 1.23 23.28 -14.45
C ASP A 52 1.55 21.77 -14.44
N GLN A 53 0.82 21.05 -13.58
CA GLN A 53 0.67 19.60 -13.56
C GLN A 53 0.07 19.12 -14.89
N LEU A 54 0.53 17.98 -15.43
CA LEU A 54 -0.10 17.33 -16.58
C LEU A 54 -0.62 15.94 -16.21
N VAL A 55 -1.94 15.83 -16.29
CA VAL A 55 -2.77 14.63 -16.16
C VAL A 55 -2.47 13.65 -17.32
N PRO A 56 -2.41 12.32 -17.09
CA PRO A 56 -2.11 11.35 -18.14
C PRO A 56 -3.31 11.12 -19.08
N TYR A 57 -3.06 11.09 -20.39
CA TYR A 57 -4.09 10.78 -21.40
C TYR A 57 -3.94 9.35 -21.94
N ASN A 58 -5.08 8.66 -22.07
CA ASN A 58 -5.24 7.30 -22.56
C ASN A 58 -5.25 7.26 -24.10
N ASP A 59 -4.44 6.39 -24.68
CA ASP A 59 -4.42 6.10 -26.10
C ASP A 59 -5.71 5.35 -26.51
N SER A 60 -6.62 6.09 -27.12
CA SER A 60 -7.83 5.52 -27.70
C SER A 60 -7.80 5.82 -29.19
N ILE A 61 -7.19 4.92 -29.97
CA ILE A 61 -7.60 4.53 -31.33
C ILE A 61 -6.50 3.60 -31.91
N ASN A 62 -6.77 2.29 -31.88
CA ASN A 62 -5.96 1.27 -32.54
C ASN A 62 -6.40 1.18 -34.02
N VAL A 63 -5.67 1.80 -34.95
CA VAL A 63 -5.99 1.76 -36.40
C VAL A 63 -5.04 0.83 -37.13
N SER A 64 -5.52 -0.38 -37.42
CA SER A 64 -4.79 -1.35 -38.25
C SER A 64 -5.08 -1.22 -39.75
N ASN A 65 -5.94 -0.29 -40.19
CA ASN A 65 -6.27 -0.12 -41.61
C ASN A 65 -6.70 1.34 -41.95
N PRO A 66 -6.01 2.03 -42.89
CA PRO A 66 -6.20 3.47 -43.16
C PRO A 66 -7.50 3.88 -43.88
N ASN A 67 -8.53 3.05 -43.95
CA ASN A 67 -9.80 3.37 -44.63
C ASN A 67 -11.07 3.29 -43.75
N ASP A 68 -10.96 2.96 -42.47
CA ASP A 68 -12.11 2.96 -41.55
C ASP A 68 -12.08 4.20 -40.66
N ILE A 69 -12.67 5.30 -41.13
CA ILE A 69 -13.04 6.45 -40.28
C ILE A 69 -14.58 6.59 -40.34
N PRO A 70 -15.30 6.61 -39.21
CA PRO A 70 -16.75 6.83 -39.19
C PRO A 70 -17.12 8.25 -39.64
N ASP A 71 -18.23 8.39 -40.35
CA ASP A 71 -18.81 9.68 -40.76
C ASP A 71 -19.46 10.38 -39.55
N PHE A 72 -18.96 11.57 -39.20
CA PHE A 72 -19.37 12.36 -38.03
C PHE A 72 -20.45 13.42 -38.32
N SER A 73 -21.17 13.31 -39.42
CA SER A 73 -22.16 14.32 -39.85
C SER A 73 -23.46 14.38 -39.02
N SER A 74 -23.60 13.67 -37.89
CA SER A 74 -24.86 13.59 -37.12
C SER A 74 -24.87 14.23 -35.72
N TYR A 75 -23.85 14.98 -35.29
CA TYR A 75 -23.87 15.67 -34.00
C TYR A 75 -23.86 17.20 -34.15
N GLN A 76 -25.01 17.75 -34.55
CA GLN A 76 -25.34 19.15 -34.31
C GLN A 76 -26.72 19.22 -33.65
N THR A 77 -26.74 19.41 -32.32
CA THR A 77 -27.74 20.23 -31.59
C THR A 77 -27.36 20.27 -30.11
N VAL A 78 -27.03 21.46 -29.60
CA VAL A 78 -27.04 21.80 -28.17
C VAL A 78 -27.87 23.08 -28.01
N PRO A 79 -28.88 23.14 -27.12
CA PRO A 79 -29.55 24.40 -26.78
C PRO A 79 -28.84 25.11 -25.62
N GLN A 80 -28.61 26.42 -25.78
CA GLN A 80 -28.29 27.38 -24.71
C GLN A 80 -29.57 27.88 -24.03
N GLU A 81 -29.56 28.08 -22.71
CA GLU A 81 -30.35 29.13 -22.06
C GLU A 81 -29.59 29.73 -20.87
N TYR A 82 -29.54 31.06 -20.82
CA TYR A 82 -28.83 31.93 -19.87
C TYR A 82 -29.84 32.55 -18.87
N GLY A 83 -29.41 32.86 -17.65
CA GLY A 83 -30.14 33.73 -16.72
C GLY A 83 -29.32 34.16 -15.49
N SER A 84 -28.89 35.43 -15.50
CA SER A 84 -28.06 36.15 -14.52
C SER A 84 -28.84 36.93 -13.46
N VAL A 85 -28.35 37.05 -12.21
CA VAL A 85 -28.52 38.21 -11.27
C VAL A 85 -27.37 38.16 -10.22
N SER A 86 -26.29 38.95 -10.33
CA SER A 86 -25.94 40.25 -9.70
C SER A 86 -25.81 40.36 -8.16
N GLU A 87 -24.55 40.40 -7.70
CA GLU A 87 -23.86 41.38 -6.82
C GLU A 87 -24.43 41.96 -5.50
N ASN A 88 -23.50 41.96 -4.52
CA ASN A 88 -23.23 42.87 -3.38
C ASN A 88 -23.94 42.67 -2.03
N VAL A 89 -23.14 42.45 -0.97
CA VAL A 89 -22.94 43.25 0.28
C VAL A 89 -21.94 42.45 1.16
N GLN A 90 -20.65 42.80 1.24
CA GLN A 90 -19.97 43.73 2.16
C GLN A 90 -19.71 43.14 3.57
N TYR A 91 -18.41 43.05 3.90
CA TYR A 91 -17.85 42.70 5.22
C TYR A 91 -18.13 43.81 6.25
N ASP A 92 -18.38 43.42 7.51
CA ASP A 92 -18.07 44.25 8.69
C ASP A 92 -17.67 43.35 9.87
N GLU A 93 -16.46 43.61 10.39
CA GLU A 93 -15.97 43.22 11.71
C GLU A 93 -16.54 44.18 12.76
N GLU A 94 -17.14 43.68 13.85
CA GLU A 94 -17.18 44.45 15.11
C GLU A 94 -17.04 43.52 16.33
N GLU A 95 -16.05 43.85 17.16
CA GLU A 95 -15.88 43.41 18.55
C GLU A 95 -17.05 43.91 19.43
N ARG A 96 -17.57 43.06 20.34
CA ARG A 96 -17.60 43.28 21.82
C ARG A 96 -18.66 42.42 22.54
N THR A 97 -18.15 41.73 23.57
CA THR A 97 -18.69 41.53 24.93
C THR A 97 -20.14 41.95 25.22
N GLU A 98 -20.94 41.05 25.80
CA GLU A 98 -21.41 41.13 27.19
C GLU A 98 -22.28 39.92 27.57
N GLU A 99 -22.16 39.54 28.83
CA GLU A 99 -22.87 38.49 29.56
C GLU A 99 -24.39 38.66 29.48
N GLN A 100 -25.12 37.61 29.10
CA GLN A 100 -26.52 37.45 29.49
C GLN A 100 -26.77 36.00 29.90
N ASP A 101 -26.92 35.83 31.21
CA ASP A 101 -27.59 34.72 31.86
C ASP A 101 -29.01 34.58 31.29
N GLU A 102 -29.25 33.50 30.55
CA GLU A 102 -30.60 32.99 30.33
C GLU A 102 -30.72 31.60 30.96
N ASP A 103 -31.48 31.55 32.06
CA ASP A 103 -32.02 30.36 32.72
C ASP A 103 -32.69 29.44 31.68
N ILE A 104 -31.96 28.45 31.17
CA ILE A 104 -32.52 27.31 30.45
C ILE A 104 -32.84 26.23 31.48
N GLY A 105 -34.13 26.01 31.69
CA GLY A 105 -34.67 25.03 32.61
C GLY A 105 -34.07 23.64 32.40
N PHE A 106 -33.65 23.04 33.51
CA PHE A 106 -33.25 21.64 33.63
C PHE A 106 -34.37 20.71 33.14
N GLU A 107 -34.34 20.35 31.86
CA GLU A 107 -34.92 19.08 31.42
C GLU A 107 -33.93 17.98 31.83
N HIS A 108 -34.38 17.12 32.73
CA HIS A 108 -33.76 15.83 33.02
C HIS A 108 -33.63 15.05 31.70
N TYR A 109 -32.47 15.17 31.04
CA TYR A 109 -31.99 14.10 30.19
C TYR A 109 -31.76 12.92 31.12
N GLU A 110 -32.66 11.94 31.06
CA GLU A 110 -32.31 10.58 31.43
C GLU A 110 -31.01 10.27 30.69
N TYR A 111 -29.92 10.19 31.45
CA TYR A 111 -28.72 9.49 31.02
C TYR A 111 -29.21 8.08 30.67
N PHE A 112 -29.53 7.84 29.41
CA PHE A 112 -29.29 6.53 28.84
C PHE A 112 -27.79 6.34 28.99
N GLU A 113 -27.38 5.68 30.08
CA GLU A 113 -26.10 5.00 30.15
C GLU A 113 -26.01 4.22 28.84
N ARG A 114 -25.18 4.72 27.90
CA ARG A 114 -24.80 3.91 26.74
C ARG A 114 -24.29 2.60 27.34
N PRO A 115 -24.80 1.44 26.90
CA PRO A 115 -24.31 0.18 27.44
C PRO A 115 -22.78 0.22 27.32
N ALA A 116 -22.09 0.02 28.43
CA ALA A 116 -20.63 0.01 28.44
C ALA A 116 -20.17 -0.89 27.31
N ASP A 117 -19.35 -0.38 26.38
CA ASP A 117 -18.87 -1.15 25.23
C ASP A 117 -18.25 -2.44 25.78
N VAL A 118 -18.94 -3.57 25.56
CA VAL A 118 -18.51 -4.86 26.12
C VAL A 118 -17.30 -5.31 25.32
N CYS A 119 -16.16 -5.44 25.99
CA CYS A 119 -14.94 -5.85 25.33
C CYS A 119 -15.04 -7.34 24.98
N ILE A 120 -14.57 -7.73 23.79
CA ILE A 120 -14.64 -9.13 23.35
C ILE A 120 -13.94 -10.10 24.32
N PHE A 121 -12.93 -9.63 25.05
CA PHE A 121 -12.18 -10.38 26.07
C PHE A 121 -12.99 -10.68 27.34
N ASP A 122 -14.10 -10.00 27.58
CA ASP A 122 -14.91 -10.19 28.79
C ASP A 122 -15.79 -11.45 28.70
N ASN A 123 -15.92 -12.05 27.51
CA ASN A 123 -16.69 -13.27 27.29
C ASN A 123 -15.81 -14.42 26.75
N VAL A 124 -15.47 -15.35 27.64
CA VAL A 124 -14.65 -16.55 27.34
C VAL A 124 -15.19 -17.40 26.19
N ASN A 125 -16.51 -17.41 25.98
CA ASN A 125 -17.13 -18.19 24.90
C ASN A 125 -16.78 -17.64 23.52
N ASN A 126 -16.50 -16.34 23.40
CA ASN A 126 -16.10 -15.75 22.14
C ASN A 126 -14.69 -16.21 21.72
N MET A 127 -13.86 -16.60 22.70
CA MET A 127 -12.47 -17.04 22.46
C MET A 127 -12.37 -18.48 21.93
N GLN A 128 -13.49 -19.15 21.62
CA GLN A 128 -13.47 -20.54 21.19
C GLN A 128 -12.90 -20.62 19.78
N LYS A 129 -11.88 -21.47 19.58
CA LYS A 129 -11.26 -21.64 18.27
C LYS A 129 -12.29 -22.13 17.24
N GLU A 130 -12.53 -21.30 16.25
CA GLU A 130 -13.21 -21.64 15.01
C GLU A 130 -12.21 -22.24 14.02
N ASP A 131 -12.66 -22.76 12.88
CA ASP A 131 -11.82 -23.40 11.85
C ASP A 131 -10.84 -22.43 11.13
N GLY A 132 -10.59 -21.24 11.70
CA GLY A 132 -9.75 -20.18 11.14
C GLY A 132 -8.36 -20.01 11.82
N PRO A 133 -7.53 -19.09 11.29
CA PRO A 133 -6.23 -18.79 11.87
C PRO A 133 -6.35 -18.11 13.25
N PRO A 134 -5.38 -18.34 14.15
CA PRO A 134 -5.32 -17.66 15.45
C PRO A 134 -5.05 -16.16 15.30
N VAL A 135 -5.71 -15.33 16.12
CA VAL A 135 -5.69 -13.86 16.00
C VAL A 135 -5.19 -13.17 17.28
N ILE A 136 -4.33 -12.16 17.12
CA ILE A 136 -3.92 -11.30 18.23
C ILE A 136 -4.61 -9.94 18.07
N LEU A 137 -5.30 -9.48 19.13
CA LEU A 137 -6.04 -8.22 19.14
C LEU A 137 -5.51 -7.31 20.26
N ASN A 138 -5.29 -6.04 19.95
CA ASN A 138 -5.04 -5.05 20.99
C ASN A 138 -6.36 -4.62 21.62
N ARG A 139 -6.38 -4.45 22.95
CA ARG A 139 -7.59 -4.01 23.64
C ARG A 139 -8.02 -2.62 23.21
N ARG A 140 -7.06 -1.79 22.81
CA ARG A 140 -7.30 -0.47 22.21
C ARG A 140 -6.56 -0.28 20.90
N CYS A 141 -7.15 0.48 19.96
CA CYS A 141 -6.53 0.88 18.70
C CYS A 141 -6.02 2.34 18.73
N GLY A 142 -5.22 2.70 17.73
CA GLY A 142 -4.72 4.06 17.51
C GLY A 142 -3.43 4.38 18.25
N PHE A 143 -2.65 3.37 18.66
CA PHE A 143 -1.37 3.55 19.32
C PHE A 143 -0.23 3.06 18.42
N LEU A 144 0.89 3.78 18.36
CA LEU A 144 2.02 3.42 17.49
C LEU A 144 2.60 2.06 17.86
N GLU A 145 2.74 1.77 19.15
CA GLU A 145 3.25 0.51 19.65
C GLU A 145 2.40 -0.71 19.22
N ASN A 146 1.13 -0.51 18.88
CA ASN A 146 0.27 -1.60 18.42
C ASN A 146 0.72 -2.18 17.07
N TYR A 147 1.47 -1.43 16.24
CA TYR A 147 2.03 -1.93 14.97
C TYR A 147 2.97 -3.12 15.16
N TYR A 148 3.46 -3.38 16.39
CA TYR A 148 4.18 -4.62 16.68
C TYR A 148 3.33 -5.87 16.40
N ILE A 149 2.02 -5.82 16.63
CA ILE A 149 1.15 -6.99 16.47
C ILE A 149 1.04 -7.44 15.01
N PRO A 150 0.68 -6.60 14.03
CA PRO A 150 0.63 -7.01 12.62
C PRO A 150 2.01 -7.46 12.13
N ILE A 151 3.09 -6.75 12.48
CA ILE A 151 4.45 -7.12 12.09
C ILE A 151 4.83 -8.51 12.62
N ILE A 152 4.65 -8.77 13.92
CA ILE A 152 4.94 -10.09 14.49
C ILE A 152 4.03 -11.17 13.90
N THR A 153 2.77 -10.86 13.62
CA THR A 153 1.82 -11.80 13.02
C THR A 153 2.26 -12.25 11.62
N ILE A 154 2.71 -11.31 10.79
CA ILE A 154 3.27 -11.58 9.46
C ILE A 154 4.58 -12.36 9.58
N LEU A 155 5.51 -11.90 10.43
CA LEU A 155 6.82 -12.52 10.57
C LEU A 155 6.75 -13.94 11.16
N ALA A 156 5.81 -14.21 12.06
CA ALA A 156 5.59 -15.53 12.65
C ALA A 156 5.21 -16.60 11.61
N GLN A 157 4.78 -16.22 10.41
CA GLN A 157 4.51 -17.16 9.33
C GLN A 157 5.79 -17.79 8.75
N LEU A 158 6.94 -17.11 8.92
CA LEU A 158 8.22 -17.54 8.38
C LEU A 158 8.93 -18.55 9.28
N THR A 159 9.43 -19.63 8.70
CA THR A 159 10.11 -20.69 9.46
C THR A 159 11.43 -20.23 10.08
N GLU A 160 12.22 -19.41 9.36
CA GLU A 160 13.50 -18.92 9.90
C GLU A 160 13.29 -17.97 11.10
N VAL A 161 12.25 -17.13 11.06
CA VAL A 161 11.83 -16.28 12.19
C VAL A 161 11.41 -17.15 13.37
N LYS A 162 10.57 -18.16 13.15
CA LYS A 162 10.16 -19.10 14.20
C LYS A 162 11.36 -19.81 14.82
N SER A 163 12.29 -20.31 13.99
CA SER A 163 13.50 -21.01 14.47
C SER A 163 14.42 -20.12 15.30
N THR A 164 14.51 -18.83 14.95
CA THR A 164 15.31 -17.84 15.66
C THR A 164 14.69 -17.48 17.00
N PHE A 165 13.41 -17.07 17.01
CA PHE A 165 12.79 -16.48 18.18
C PHE A 165 12.17 -17.50 19.15
N LEU A 166 11.87 -18.73 18.72
CA LEU A 166 11.38 -19.80 19.61
C LEU A 166 12.49 -20.60 20.30
N LYS A 167 13.76 -20.20 20.12
CA LYS A 167 14.93 -20.78 20.81
C LYS A 167 14.73 -20.73 22.33
N SER A 168 15.01 -21.83 23.02
CA SER A 168 14.80 -21.92 24.47
C SER A 168 15.63 -20.86 25.20
N LEU A 169 14.97 -20.06 26.04
CA LEU A 169 15.61 -19.08 26.93
C LEU A 169 16.39 -19.72 28.08
N GLY A 170 16.30 -21.04 28.27
CA GLY A 170 16.97 -21.75 29.38
C GLY A 170 16.24 -21.67 30.72
N TYR A 171 15.29 -20.74 30.90
CA TYR A 171 14.51 -20.55 32.13
C TYR A 171 13.11 -21.17 32.07
N GLU A 172 12.45 -21.39 33.21
CA GLU A 172 11.09 -21.97 33.26
C GLU A 172 10.04 -20.95 32.85
N LEU A 173 9.12 -21.35 31.97
CA LEU A 173 7.91 -20.58 31.64
C LEU A 173 6.78 -21.01 32.56
N GLN A 174 6.32 -20.09 33.42
CA GLN A 174 5.16 -20.34 34.27
C GLN A 174 3.88 -19.91 33.58
N TYR A 175 2.82 -20.70 33.77
CA TYR A 175 1.49 -20.37 33.29
C TYR A 175 0.79 -19.39 34.23
N ASP A 176 0.22 -18.33 33.67
CA ASP A 176 -0.64 -17.36 34.35
C ASP A 176 -1.88 -17.14 33.49
N SER A 177 -3.08 -17.34 34.05
CA SER A 177 -4.35 -17.22 33.33
C SER A 177 -4.61 -15.81 32.75
N ASN A 178 -3.91 -14.79 33.25
CA ASN A 178 -4.04 -13.42 32.77
C ASN A 178 -3.41 -13.17 31.40
N TRP A 179 -2.55 -14.08 30.93
CA TRP A 179 -1.77 -13.89 29.70
C TRP A 179 -2.65 -13.65 28.46
N ALA A 180 -3.72 -14.43 28.30
CA ALA A 180 -4.57 -14.40 27.11
C ALA A 180 -5.45 -13.14 27.02
N ILE A 181 -5.70 -12.46 28.14
CA ILE A 181 -6.62 -11.31 28.25
C ILE A 181 -5.90 -9.98 28.47
N GLY A 182 -4.57 -9.97 28.44
CA GLY A 182 -3.80 -8.72 28.52
C GLY A 182 -3.65 -8.14 29.92
N LYS A 183 -3.96 -8.91 30.97
CA LYS A 183 -3.83 -8.44 32.37
C LYS A 183 -2.40 -8.66 32.90
N PRO A 184 -1.94 -7.86 33.88
CA PRO A 184 -0.61 -8.02 34.46
C PRO A 184 -0.32 -9.45 34.89
N GLN A 185 0.82 -9.99 34.45
CA GLN A 185 1.29 -11.33 34.74
C GLN A 185 2.39 -11.30 35.80
N ASN A 186 2.43 -12.30 36.68
CA ASN A 186 3.55 -12.52 37.59
C ASN A 186 4.63 -13.36 36.89
N ILE A 187 5.49 -12.72 36.10
CA ILE A 187 6.63 -13.40 35.47
C ILE A 187 7.74 -13.57 36.51
N ASN A 188 8.11 -14.81 36.81
CA ASN A 188 9.23 -15.10 37.69
C ASN A 188 10.55 -14.78 36.96
N ILE A 189 11.19 -13.68 37.36
CA ILE A 189 12.45 -13.24 36.77
C ILE A 189 13.61 -13.93 37.50
N PRO A 190 14.53 -14.56 36.76
CA PRO A 190 15.75 -15.11 37.34
C PRO A 190 16.55 -14.02 38.08
N SER A 191 16.91 -14.28 39.34
CA SER A 191 17.58 -13.31 40.23
C SER A 191 19.00 -12.92 39.78
N ASP A 192 19.56 -13.63 38.80
CA ASP A 192 20.88 -13.43 38.22
C ASP A 192 20.90 -12.42 37.06
N LEU A 193 19.73 -11.94 36.60
CA LEU A 193 19.65 -10.95 35.52
C LEU A 193 19.82 -9.53 36.04
N ASP A 194 20.54 -8.71 35.26
CA ASP A 194 20.54 -7.25 35.44
C ASP A 194 19.22 -6.64 34.94
N GLU A 195 18.97 -5.37 35.28
CA GLU A 195 17.72 -4.67 34.93
C GLU A 195 17.46 -4.60 33.41
N SER A 196 18.52 -4.52 32.60
CA SER A 196 18.38 -4.49 31.14
C SER A 196 17.94 -5.84 30.61
N LYS A 197 18.63 -6.90 31.03
CA LYS A 197 18.33 -8.29 30.65
C LYS A 197 17.01 -8.77 31.20
N GLU A 198 16.59 -8.30 32.38
CA GLU A 198 15.25 -8.56 32.90
C GLU A 198 14.17 -8.05 31.94
N SER A 199 14.33 -6.83 31.42
CA SER A 199 13.38 -6.26 30.46
C SER A 199 13.38 -7.04 29.14
N SER A 200 14.55 -7.40 28.62
CA SER A 200 14.69 -8.21 27.40
C SER A 200 14.06 -9.60 27.60
N PHE A 201 14.29 -10.22 28.76
CA PHE A 201 13.75 -11.53 29.10
C PHE A 201 12.22 -11.54 29.13
N LYS A 202 11.60 -10.54 29.77
CA LYS A 202 10.13 -10.37 29.76
C LYS A 202 9.58 -10.24 28.35
N PHE A 203 10.22 -9.40 27.53
CA PHE A 203 9.84 -9.20 26.14
C PHE A 203 9.89 -10.51 25.33
N PHE A 204 11.00 -11.26 25.39
CA PHE A 204 11.14 -12.50 24.64
C PHE A 204 10.20 -13.62 25.12
N ILE A 205 9.85 -13.67 26.41
CA ILE A 205 8.81 -14.59 26.90
C ILE A 205 7.48 -14.30 26.20
N GLU A 206 7.04 -13.04 26.21
CA GLU A 206 5.75 -12.68 25.59
C GLU A 206 5.80 -12.82 24.06
N LEU A 207 6.94 -12.53 23.44
CA LEU A 207 7.15 -12.77 22.01
C LEU A 207 7.07 -14.27 21.67
N GLN A 208 7.67 -15.15 22.47
CA GLN A 208 7.59 -16.60 22.29
C GLN A 208 6.17 -17.13 22.48
N LYS A 209 5.43 -16.60 23.46
CA LYS A 209 4.00 -16.91 23.64
C LYS A 209 3.18 -16.45 22.44
N ALA A 210 3.40 -15.24 21.92
CA ALA A 210 2.69 -14.73 20.75
C ALA A 210 2.95 -15.58 19.50
N ILE A 211 4.22 -15.85 19.18
CA ILE A 211 4.60 -16.69 18.02
C ILE A 211 4.07 -18.12 18.19
N GLY A 212 4.21 -18.71 19.38
CA GLY A 212 3.69 -20.06 19.66
C GLY A 212 2.15 -20.15 19.58
N PHE A 213 1.45 -19.09 19.97
CA PHE A 213 0.00 -18.97 19.80
C PHE A 213 -0.36 -18.98 18.31
N LEU A 214 0.32 -18.17 17.50
CA LEU A 214 0.12 -18.06 16.06
C LEU A 214 0.45 -19.35 15.29
N ASP A 215 1.41 -20.14 15.80
CA ASP A 215 1.72 -21.49 15.27
C ASP A 215 0.58 -22.50 15.52
N GLY A 216 -0.37 -22.15 16.41
CA GLY A 216 -1.59 -22.91 16.66
C GLY A 216 -1.53 -23.83 17.88
N GLN A 217 -0.60 -23.58 18.81
CA GLN A 217 -0.43 -24.39 20.03
C GLN A 217 -1.59 -24.21 21.04
N SER A 218 -2.32 -23.10 20.99
CA SER A 218 -3.52 -22.85 21.80
C SER A 218 -4.82 -23.22 21.08
N LYS A 219 -5.83 -23.56 21.89
CA LYS A 219 -7.23 -23.81 21.52
C LYS A 219 -8.10 -22.55 21.55
N ARG A 220 -7.54 -21.37 21.80
CA ARG A 220 -8.24 -20.09 21.70
C ARG A 220 -8.25 -19.60 20.25
N SER A 221 -9.32 -18.93 19.82
CA SER A 221 -9.40 -18.23 18.52
C SER A 221 -8.54 -16.97 18.53
N PHE A 222 -8.59 -16.20 19.63
CA PHE A 222 -7.83 -14.97 19.78
C PHE A 222 -7.23 -14.78 21.17
N ILE A 223 -6.20 -13.93 21.26
CA ILE A 223 -5.58 -13.44 22.51
C ILE A 223 -5.35 -11.92 22.46
N SER A 224 -5.10 -11.32 23.62
CA SER A 224 -4.69 -9.93 23.72
C SER A 224 -3.21 -9.73 23.40
N GLY A 225 -2.92 -8.71 22.59
CA GLY A 225 -1.56 -8.22 22.33
C GLY A 225 -0.95 -7.41 23.48
N ASP A 226 -1.76 -6.96 24.43
CA ASP A 226 -1.37 -5.98 25.46
C ASP A 226 -0.18 -6.47 26.31
N CYS A 227 -0.07 -7.77 26.59
CA CYS A 227 1.06 -8.30 27.36
C CYS A 227 2.40 -8.14 26.63
N LEU A 228 2.42 -8.31 25.30
CA LEU A 228 3.61 -8.07 24.48
C LEU A 228 3.97 -6.59 24.47
N ILE A 229 2.97 -5.73 24.26
CA ILE A 229 3.15 -4.27 24.21
C ILE A 229 3.65 -3.71 25.55
N VAL A 230 3.04 -4.11 26.66
CA VAL A 230 3.47 -3.70 28.02
C VAL A 230 4.87 -4.25 28.33
N SER A 231 5.26 -5.38 27.73
CA SER A 231 6.57 -6.00 27.94
C SER A 231 7.64 -5.50 26.98
N LEU A 232 7.38 -4.46 26.18
CA LEU A 232 8.41 -3.87 25.31
C LEU A 232 9.70 -3.55 26.08
N PRO A 233 10.88 -3.74 25.46
CA PRO A 233 12.16 -3.45 26.10
C PRO A 233 12.27 -2.00 26.61
N ASN A 234 13.04 -1.81 27.69
CA ASN A 234 13.23 -0.49 28.30
C ASN A 234 13.84 0.54 27.35
N ASP A 235 14.71 0.13 26.43
CA ASP A 235 15.25 1.02 25.39
C ASP A 235 14.17 1.49 24.42
N MET A 236 13.29 0.59 23.98
CA MET A 236 12.15 0.92 23.11
C MET A 236 11.14 1.84 23.82
N LYS A 237 10.75 1.50 25.05
CA LYS A 237 9.86 2.35 25.86
C LYS A 237 10.41 3.76 26.04
N LYS A 238 11.72 3.89 26.27
CA LYS A 238 12.36 5.21 26.38
C LYS A 238 12.34 5.98 25.05
N ARG A 239 12.40 5.30 23.90
CA ARG A 239 12.29 5.96 22.58
C ARG A 239 10.87 6.45 22.33
N LEU A 240 9.85 5.63 22.65
CA LEU A 240 8.43 5.98 22.54
C LEU A 240 8.03 7.13 23.47
N VAL A 241 8.35 7.04 24.78
CA VAL A 241 7.90 8.02 25.80
C VAL A 241 8.58 9.39 25.66
N ASN A 242 9.81 9.44 25.13
CA ASN A 242 10.52 10.71 24.97
C ASN A 242 10.17 11.44 23.66
N ASN A 243 9.03 11.11 23.03
CA ASN A 243 8.58 11.64 21.73
C ASN A 243 9.68 11.67 20.67
N ARG A 244 10.46 10.57 20.56
CA ARG A 244 11.46 10.44 19.50
C ARG A 244 10.94 9.68 18.28
N ILE A 245 9.72 9.17 18.37
CA ILE A 245 9.06 8.38 17.35
C ILE A 245 7.64 8.92 17.26
N GLU A 246 7.33 9.61 16.16
CA GLU A 246 6.01 10.20 15.92
C GLU A 246 5.23 9.45 14.84
N THR A 247 5.94 8.75 13.97
CA THR A 247 5.37 8.08 12.80
C THR A 247 5.75 6.60 12.72
N VAL A 248 5.06 5.86 11.85
CA VAL A 248 5.32 4.42 11.63
C VAL A 248 6.66 4.21 10.93
N ASP A 249 7.05 5.12 10.03
CA ASP A 249 8.34 5.12 9.33
C ASP A 249 9.52 5.22 10.29
N GLU A 250 9.41 6.03 11.34
CA GLU A 250 10.40 6.07 12.41
C GLU A 250 10.35 4.83 13.33
N LEU A 251 9.17 4.24 13.54
CA LEU A 251 8.98 3.14 14.47
C LEU A 251 9.67 1.85 14.01
N LEU A 252 9.45 1.42 12.76
CA LEU A 252 9.89 0.09 12.29
C LEU A 252 11.42 -0.09 12.29
N PRO A 253 12.25 0.86 11.81
CA PRO A 253 13.70 0.77 11.94
C PRO A 253 14.13 0.61 13.40
N LYS A 254 13.51 1.36 14.31
CA LYS A 254 13.84 1.30 15.74
C LYS A 254 13.39 0.00 16.38
N LEU A 255 12.28 -0.58 15.92
CA LEU A 255 11.83 -1.90 16.32
C LEU A 255 12.90 -2.94 15.99
N TYR A 256 13.43 -2.95 14.76
CA TYR A 256 14.45 -3.90 14.35
C TYR A 256 15.80 -3.69 15.07
N GLU A 257 16.23 -2.44 15.25
CA GLU A 257 17.40 -2.09 16.09
C GLU A 257 17.25 -2.67 17.51
N SER A 258 16.11 -2.39 18.16
CA SER A 258 15.84 -2.85 19.51
C SER A 258 15.76 -4.38 19.58
N LEU A 259 15.20 -5.03 18.56
CA LEU A 259 15.12 -6.48 18.50
C LEU A 259 16.52 -7.13 18.41
N GLN A 260 17.43 -6.57 17.60
CA GLN A 260 18.83 -7.04 17.52
C GLN A 260 19.55 -6.84 18.86
N ASP A 261 19.50 -5.63 19.43
CA ASP A 261 20.18 -5.30 20.69
C ASP A 261 19.73 -6.23 21.84
N ASN A 262 18.42 -6.46 21.95
CA ASN A 262 17.84 -7.31 22.98
C ASN A 262 18.11 -8.80 22.69
N TYR A 263 18.13 -9.23 21.42
CA TYR A 263 18.48 -10.60 21.05
C TYR A 263 19.92 -10.93 21.46
N ASP A 264 20.86 -10.03 21.14
CA ASP A 264 22.27 -10.18 21.51
C ASP A 264 22.48 -10.24 23.03
N ALA A 265 21.73 -9.44 23.78
CA ALA A 265 21.79 -9.44 25.24
C ALA A 265 21.35 -10.79 25.85
N MET A 266 20.44 -11.50 25.19
CA MET A 266 19.82 -12.75 25.69
C MET A 266 20.49 -14.03 25.15
N PHE A 267 20.82 -14.07 23.87
CA PHE A 267 21.30 -15.26 23.17
C PHE A 267 22.78 -15.19 22.78
N GLY A 268 23.44 -14.06 23.08
CA GLY A 268 24.81 -13.77 22.66
C GLY A 268 24.84 -13.08 21.30
N HIS A 269 26.00 -12.51 20.94
CA HIS A 269 26.25 -11.77 19.69
C HIS A 269 26.21 -12.69 18.45
N GLU A 270 25.02 -13.15 18.11
CA GLU A 270 24.72 -13.75 16.82
C GLU A 270 24.03 -12.64 16.01
N ASP A 271 24.69 -12.08 14.99
CA ASP A 271 24.14 -11.04 14.09
C ASP A 271 22.96 -11.56 13.22
N ILE A 272 22.00 -12.27 13.82
CA ILE A 272 20.94 -13.00 13.16
C ILE A 272 19.83 -12.04 12.74
N VAL A 273 19.42 -11.11 13.61
CA VAL A 273 18.36 -10.14 13.25
C VAL A 273 18.89 -9.20 12.17
N ASP A 274 20.14 -8.76 12.28
CA ASP A 274 20.82 -8.00 11.22
C ASP A 274 20.81 -8.76 9.88
N LYS A 275 21.19 -10.05 9.84
CA LYS A 275 21.13 -10.84 8.60
C LYS A 275 19.71 -11.02 8.03
N LEU A 276 18.70 -11.01 8.89
CA LEU A 276 17.32 -11.20 8.47
C LEU A 276 16.71 -9.91 7.91
N PHE A 277 17.01 -8.75 8.48
CA PHE A 277 16.28 -7.50 8.22
C PHE A 277 17.13 -6.35 7.68
N LYS A 278 18.46 -6.39 7.81
CA LYS A 278 19.34 -5.26 7.47
C LYS A 278 19.89 -5.39 6.06
N SER A 279 19.61 -4.40 5.23
CA SER A 279 20.16 -4.25 3.88
C SER A 279 21.23 -3.15 3.85
N SER A 280 22.11 -3.19 2.85
CA SER A 280 23.17 -2.18 2.67
C SER A 280 23.03 -1.52 1.30
N VAL A 281 22.96 -0.18 1.29
CA VAL A 281 22.88 0.65 0.10
C VAL A 281 24.11 1.56 0.03
N GLU A 282 24.68 1.71 -1.15
CA GLU A 282 25.83 2.56 -1.42
C GLU A 282 25.45 3.71 -2.32
N SER A 283 25.91 4.90 -1.95
CA SER A 283 25.95 6.09 -2.80
C SER A 283 27.38 6.26 -3.30
N VAL A 284 27.62 5.95 -4.58
CA VAL A 284 28.96 5.94 -5.17
C VAL A 284 29.55 7.35 -5.24
N ASN A 285 28.75 8.36 -5.55
CA ASN A 285 29.19 9.75 -5.63
C ASN A 285 29.57 10.33 -4.26
N GLU A 286 28.92 9.86 -3.18
CA GLU A 286 29.17 10.32 -1.82
C GLU A 286 30.15 9.41 -1.06
N GLU A 287 30.58 8.30 -1.68
CA GLU A 287 31.40 7.24 -1.08
C GLU A 287 30.84 6.76 0.28
N LEU A 288 29.50 6.72 0.38
CA LEU A 288 28.78 6.42 1.62
C LEU A 288 28.06 5.08 1.50
N ILE A 289 28.21 4.25 2.53
CA ILE A 289 27.43 3.00 2.68
C ILE A 289 26.50 3.18 3.87
N ASN A 290 25.20 3.10 3.60
CA ASN A 290 24.14 3.16 4.58
C ASN A 290 23.57 1.77 4.81
N ASN A 291 23.47 1.38 6.09
CA ASN A 291 22.75 0.17 6.47
C ASN A 291 21.35 0.56 6.90
N ILE A 292 20.35 -0.05 6.28
CA ILE A 292 18.94 0.29 6.46
C ILE A 292 18.14 -0.96 6.79
N PHE A 293 17.15 -0.81 7.67
CA PHE A 293 16.20 -1.87 8.00
C PHE A 293 14.90 -1.78 7.20
N THR A 294 14.57 -0.59 6.72
CA THR A 294 13.38 -0.30 5.92
C THR A 294 13.76 0.55 4.72
N PHE A 295 13.00 0.39 3.64
CA PHE A 295 13.03 1.26 2.47
C PHE A 295 11.83 2.20 2.54
N ASP A 296 12.08 3.45 2.86
CA ASP A 296 11.01 4.43 2.98
C ASP A 296 10.83 5.12 1.62
N VAL A 297 9.59 5.14 1.14
CA VAL A 297 9.18 5.73 -0.14
C VAL A 297 8.23 6.88 0.20
N ASP A 298 8.77 8.09 0.13
CA ASP A 298 8.00 9.31 0.37
C ASP A 298 6.93 9.52 -0.72
N ALA A 299 5.93 10.35 -0.41
CA ALA A 299 4.83 10.64 -1.32
C ALA A 299 5.32 11.18 -2.69
N GLU A 300 6.46 11.87 -2.72
CA GLU A 300 7.08 12.42 -3.95
C GLU A 300 7.63 11.33 -4.88
N TYR A 301 8.13 10.23 -4.31
CA TYR A 301 8.72 9.10 -5.04
C TYR A 301 7.72 7.96 -5.27
N ARG A 302 6.49 8.11 -4.76
CA ARG A 302 5.45 7.09 -4.86
C ARG A 302 4.76 7.13 -6.21
N HIS A 303 4.93 6.05 -6.97
CA HIS A 303 4.32 5.87 -8.28
C HIS A 303 3.29 4.75 -8.30
N LYS A 304 2.83 4.36 -9.50
CA LYS A 304 1.77 3.37 -9.70
C LYS A 304 2.16 1.96 -9.26
N SER A 305 3.44 1.63 -9.25
CA SER A 305 3.95 0.32 -8.86
C SER A 305 5.17 0.44 -7.96
N LEU A 306 5.57 -0.67 -7.34
CA LEU A 306 6.78 -0.71 -6.53
C LEU A 306 8.02 -0.50 -7.41
N TYR A 307 8.05 -1.11 -8.59
CA TYR A 307 9.15 -0.96 -9.54
C TYR A 307 9.30 0.48 -10.03
N ASP A 308 8.20 1.16 -10.34
CA ASP A 308 8.27 2.57 -10.75
C ASP A 308 8.83 3.44 -9.62
N SER A 309 8.39 3.20 -8.39
CA SER A 309 8.87 3.93 -7.21
C SER A 309 10.35 3.68 -6.92
N PHE A 310 10.81 2.43 -7.05
CA PHE A 310 12.23 2.08 -6.88
C PHE A 310 13.10 2.56 -8.06
N ASN A 311 12.57 2.57 -9.28
CA ASN A 311 13.27 3.15 -10.44
C ASN A 311 13.54 4.64 -10.18
N GLU A 312 12.57 5.37 -9.64
CA GLU A 312 12.76 6.76 -9.24
C GLU A 312 13.81 6.88 -8.12
N LEU A 313 13.67 6.08 -7.06
CA LEU A 313 14.56 6.14 -5.88
C LEU A 313 16.04 5.83 -6.22
N PHE A 314 16.29 4.82 -7.07
CA PHE A 314 17.64 4.36 -7.39
C PHE A 314 18.24 4.96 -8.66
N TRP A 315 17.41 5.24 -9.67
CA TRP A 315 17.88 5.70 -10.98
C TRP A 315 17.45 7.14 -11.29
N GLY A 316 16.44 7.68 -10.61
CA GLY A 316 15.89 9.02 -10.86
C GLY A 316 14.99 9.10 -12.10
N SER A 317 14.20 10.18 -12.17
CA SER A 317 13.20 10.46 -13.21
C SER A 317 13.69 10.31 -14.63
N ASP A 318 14.96 10.58 -14.91
CA ASP A 318 15.57 10.47 -16.24
C ASP A 318 16.80 9.55 -16.28
N LEU A 319 16.89 8.61 -15.33
CA LEU A 319 18.03 7.69 -15.19
C LEU A 319 19.35 8.43 -14.89
N GLU A 320 19.26 9.64 -14.34
CA GLU A 320 20.41 10.49 -14.01
C GLU A 320 21.26 9.92 -12.86
N MET A 321 20.63 9.16 -11.96
CA MET A 321 21.28 8.49 -10.83
C MET A 321 21.66 7.04 -11.15
N LEU A 322 21.51 6.59 -12.40
CA LEU A 322 21.76 5.20 -12.79
C LEU A 322 23.19 4.77 -12.42
N GLY A 323 23.30 3.85 -11.46
CA GLY A 323 24.58 3.32 -10.96
C GLY A 323 25.24 4.14 -9.86
N ASN A 324 24.68 5.31 -9.51
CA ASN A 324 25.13 6.10 -8.37
C ASN A 324 24.64 5.49 -7.06
N VAL A 325 23.33 5.27 -6.93
CA VAL A 325 22.74 4.57 -5.80
C VAL A 325 22.61 3.10 -6.16
N ARG A 326 23.19 2.21 -5.35
CA ARG A 326 23.19 0.77 -5.62
C ARG A 326 23.07 -0.06 -4.36
N LEU A 327 22.37 -1.18 -4.48
CA LEU A 327 22.24 -2.14 -3.39
C LEU A 327 23.50 -3.03 -3.34
N ILE A 328 24.12 -3.15 -2.17
CA ILE A 328 25.29 -4.03 -1.94
C ILE A 328 24.82 -5.38 -1.42
N ASP A 329 24.00 -5.37 -0.37
CA ASP A 329 23.52 -6.55 0.31
C ASP A 329 22.02 -6.44 0.56
N THR A 330 21.30 -7.54 0.33
CA THR A 330 19.86 -7.61 0.48
C THR A 330 19.52 -8.49 1.66
N SER A 331 18.76 -7.95 2.62
CA SER A 331 18.24 -8.74 3.72
C SER A 331 17.27 -9.80 3.24
N LYS A 332 17.16 -10.92 3.97
CA LYS A 332 16.21 -11.99 3.65
C LYS A 332 14.75 -11.54 3.73
N ILE A 333 14.46 -10.57 4.60
CA ILE A 333 13.17 -9.94 4.78
C ILE A 333 13.33 -8.44 4.50
N LEU A 334 12.57 -7.94 3.54
CA LEU A 334 12.53 -6.54 3.16
C LEU A 334 11.24 -5.91 3.65
N THR A 335 11.37 -4.79 4.35
CA THR A 335 10.23 -3.95 4.74
C THR A 335 10.29 -2.67 3.92
N ILE A 336 9.23 -2.38 3.19
CA ILE A 336 9.11 -1.19 2.36
C ILE A 336 7.95 -0.37 2.91
N GLN A 337 8.20 0.88 3.27
CA GLN A 337 7.22 1.78 3.85
C GLN A 337 6.82 2.81 2.82
N LEU A 338 5.55 2.80 2.43
CA LEU A 338 5.00 3.91 1.65
C LEU A 338 4.52 4.94 2.67
N VAL A 339 5.24 6.05 2.75
CA VAL A 339 4.94 7.11 3.71
C VAL A 339 3.65 7.81 3.27
N GLY A 340 2.81 8.09 4.26
CA GLY A 340 1.55 8.78 4.02
C GLY A 340 1.74 10.29 4.02
N ASP A 341 0.99 11.00 3.18
CA ASP A 341 0.89 12.45 3.22
C ASP A 341 -0.58 12.83 3.00
N GLU A 342 -1.22 13.32 4.06
CA GLU A 342 -2.63 13.75 4.04
C GLU A 342 -2.84 15.02 3.21
N ASP A 343 -1.80 15.84 3.04
CA ASP A 343 -1.84 17.08 2.26
C ASP A 343 -1.50 16.85 0.78
N SER A 344 -1.01 15.66 0.43
CA SER A 344 -0.67 15.30 -0.94
C SER A 344 -1.92 14.92 -1.74
N TYR A 345 -2.18 15.70 -2.78
CA TYR A 345 -3.16 15.39 -3.84
C TYR A 345 -2.65 14.35 -4.84
N ALA A 346 -1.70 13.49 -4.44
CA ALA A 346 -1.21 12.42 -5.30
C ALA A 346 -2.32 11.38 -5.55
N ASP A 347 -3.09 11.58 -6.62
CA ASP A 347 -4.16 10.70 -7.10
C ASP A 347 -3.59 9.47 -7.87
N THR A 348 -2.50 8.88 -7.38
CA THR A 348 -1.91 7.68 -8.00
C THR A 348 -2.30 6.45 -7.21
N ASN A 349 -3.31 5.73 -7.71
CA ASN A 349 -3.66 4.39 -7.24
C ASN A 349 -2.41 3.49 -7.29
N PHE A 350 -2.13 2.81 -6.19
CA PHE A 350 -0.95 1.96 -6.06
C PHE A 350 -1.27 0.51 -6.40
N GLN A 351 -0.50 -0.05 -7.32
CA GLN A 351 -0.50 -1.46 -7.67
C GLN A 351 0.58 -2.19 -6.87
N VAL A 352 0.17 -3.22 -6.13
CA VAL A 352 1.07 -4.04 -5.33
C VAL A 352 1.61 -5.16 -6.20
N ASP A 353 2.92 -5.35 -6.15
CA ASP A 353 3.57 -6.44 -6.86
C ASP A 353 3.69 -7.66 -5.94
N GLU A 354 3.11 -8.81 -6.31
CA GLU A 354 3.24 -10.03 -5.50
C GLU A 354 4.70 -10.52 -5.45
N VAL A 355 5.45 -10.24 -6.52
CA VAL A 355 6.84 -10.65 -6.69
C VAL A 355 7.71 -9.42 -6.88
N PHE A 356 8.83 -9.40 -6.18
CA PHE A 356 9.81 -8.33 -6.28
C PHE A 356 11.22 -8.89 -6.48
N TYR A 357 12.04 -8.16 -7.23
CA TYR A 357 13.44 -8.50 -7.55
C TYR A 357 14.36 -7.34 -7.15
N PRO A 358 14.63 -7.15 -5.84
CA PRO A 358 15.41 -6.02 -5.33
C PRO A 358 16.84 -6.00 -5.85
N GLU A 359 17.43 -7.17 -6.09
CA GLU A 359 18.80 -7.28 -6.59
C GLU A 359 18.99 -6.63 -7.98
N LEU A 360 17.93 -6.33 -8.74
CA LEU A 360 18.04 -5.58 -10.00
C LEU A 360 18.71 -4.20 -9.82
N TYR A 361 18.59 -3.61 -8.63
CA TYR A 361 19.19 -2.34 -8.26
C TYR A 361 20.60 -2.50 -7.66
N SER A 362 21.16 -3.70 -7.68
CA SER A 362 22.48 -3.98 -7.12
C SER A 362 23.63 -3.68 -8.09
N SER A 363 24.83 -3.60 -7.51
CA SER A 363 26.07 -3.43 -8.28
C SER A 363 26.35 -4.57 -9.27
N GLU A 364 25.82 -5.77 -9.03
CA GLU A 364 26.03 -6.96 -9.86
C GLU A 364 25.35 -6.82 -11.24
N TYR A 365 24.14 -6.26 -11.28
CA TYR A 365 23.37 -6.13 -12.53
C TYR A 365 23.49 -4.76 -13.18
N TYR A 366 24.09 -3.77 -12.50
CA TYR A 366 24.34 -2.45 -13.07
C TYR A 366 25.01 -2.47 -14.46
N PRO A 367 26.07 -3.28 -14.74
CA PRO A 367 26.67 -3.32 -16.07
C PRO A 367 25.69 -3.72 -17.17
N ILE A 368 24.75 -4.63 -16.87
CA ILE A 368 23.73 -5.12 -17.80
C ILE A 368 22.72 -4.01 -18.07
N VAL A 369 22.19 -3.40 -17.01
CA VAL A 369 21.20 -2.31 -17.11
C VAL A 369 21.81 -1.10 -17.84
N SER A 370 23.06 -0.77 -17.54
CA SER A 370 23.80 0.31 -18.21
C SER A 370 24.01 0.02 -19.70
N GLU A 371 24.38 -1.21 -20.07
CA GLU A 371 24.50 -1.60 -21.47
C GLU A 371 23.16 -1.52 -22.21
N MET A 372 22.07 -1.99 -21.59
CA MET A 372 20.73 -1.87 -22.16
C MET A 372 20.34 -0.41 -22.40
N ASN A 373 20.59 0.47 -21.43
CA ASN A 373 20.30 1.90 -21.56
C ASN A 373 21.14 2.55 -22.67
N ASN A 374 22.43 2.21 -22.76
CA ASN A 374 23.31 2.73 -23.81
C ASN A 374 22.84 2.29 -25.21
N ARG A 375 22.47 1.02 -25.37
CA ARG A 375 21.90 0.51 -26.63
C ARG A 375 20.56 1.18 -26.96
N ARG A 376 19.71 1.41 -25.96
CA ARG A 376 18.46 2.16 -26.12
C ARG A 376 18.72 3.57 -26.63
N ASN A 377 19.70 4.28 -26.06
CA ASN A 377 20.10 5.61 -26.51
C ASN A 377 20.68 5.63 -27.94
N GLU A 378 21.40 4.59 -28.34
CA GLU A 378 21.87 4.42 -29.72
C GLU A 378 20.70 4.21 -30.70
N ILE A 379 19.71 3.40 -30.32
CA ILE A 379 18.50 3.20 -31.12
C ILE A 379 17.71 4.51 -31.26
N ILE A 380 17.57 5.30 -30.19
CA ILE A 380 16.93 6.63 -30.27
C ILE A 380 17.62 7.50 -31.32
N LYS A 381 18.96 7.56 -31.32
CA LYS A 381 19.74 8.32 -32.32
C LYS A 381 19.51 7.80 -33.74
N GLN A 382 19.41 6.48 -33.92
CA GLN A 382 19.13 5.87 -35.22
C GLN A 382 17.70 6.18 -35.70
N ARG A 383 16.71 6.09 -34.81
CA ARG A 383 15.30 6.44 -35.09
C ARG A 383 15.18 7.89 -35.56
N MET A 384 15.83 8.83 -34.86
CA MET A 384 15.87 10.24 -35.27
C MET A 384 16.49 10.41 -36.67
N LYS A 385 17.59 9.72 -36.96
CA LYS A 385 18.24 9.78 -38.27
C LYS A 385 17.33 9.27 -39.39
N ILE A 386 16.71 8.11 -39.21
CA ILE A 386 15.79 7.52 -40.20
C ILE A 386 14.56 8.40 -40.39
N SER A 387 13.99 8.93 -39.29
CA SER A 387 12.84 9.84 -39.36
C SER A 387 13.18 11.11 -40.17
N ASN A 388 14.34 11.70 -39.93
CA ASN A 388 14.85 12.84 -40.72
C ASN A 388 15.05 12.48 -42.20
N GLU A 389 15.57 11.30 -42.51
CA GLU A 389 15.71 10.83 -43.91
C GLU A 389 14.35 10.66 -44.59
N ILE A 390 13.36 10.07 -43.90
CA ILE A 390 11.98 9.96 -44.39
C ILE A 390 11.37 11.35 -44.62
N MET A 391 11.61 12.31 -43.72
CA MET A 391 11.13 13.68 -43.85
C MET A 391 11.73 14.39 -45.08
N GLN A 392 13.03 14.23 -45.33
CA GLN A 392 13.71 14.78 -46.51
C GLN A 392 13.22 14.14 -47.82
N LEU A 393 12.85 12.85 -47.80
CA LEU A 393 12.23 12.19 -48.95
C LEU A 393 10.78 12.65 -49.20
N ASN A 394 10.05 13.03 -48.14
CA ASN A 394 8.69 13.53 -48.25
C ASN A 394 8.65 15.00 -48.69
N SER A 395 9.59 15.83 -48.19
CA SER A 395 9.59 17.27 -48.37
C SER A 395 10.97 17.85 -48.65
N PHE A 396 11.04 18.76 -49.62
CA PHE A 396 12.25 19.52 -49.95
C PHE A 396 11.88 21.00 -50.08
N GLU A 397 12.53 21.87 -49.31
CA GLU A 397 12.25 23.32 -49.24
C GLU A 397 10.76 23.66 -49.04
N GLY A 398 10.06 22.87 -48.21
CA GLY A 398 8.63 23.03 -47.93
C GLY A 398 7.69 22.49 -49.00
N LYS A 399 8.21 21.88 -50.08
CA LYS A 399 7.39 21.26 -51.14
C LYS A 399 7.37 19.75 -51.02
N LYS A 400 6.19 19.15 -51.20
CA LYS A 400 6.02 17.69 -51.23
C LYS A 400 6.68 17.11 -52.48
N VAL A 401 7.75 16.33 -52.30
CA VAL A 401 8.56 15.75 -53.39
C VAL A 401 7.69 14.91 -54.33
N LYS A 402 6.81 14.08 -53.76
CA LYS A 402 5.86 13.25 -54.53
C LYS A 402 4.88 14.07 -55.37
N GLY A 403 4.35 15.16 -54.81
CA GLY A 403 3.44 16.07 -55.51
C GLY A 403 4.15 16.79 -56.66
N PHE A 404 5.38 17.24 -56.42
CA PHE A 404 6.21 17.89 -57.43
C PHE A 404 6.56 16.95 -58.59
N LEU A 405 7.01 15.73 -58.29
CA LEU A 405 7.33 14.71 -59.31
C LEU A 405 6.09 14.35 -60.14
N LYS A 406 4.94 14.12 -59.50
CA LYS A 406 3.69 13.81 -60.19
C LYS A 406 3.27 14.93 -61.15
N THR A 407 3.30 16.18 -60.68
CA THR A 407 2.95 17.36 -61.49
C THR A 407 3.90 17.53 -62.67
N THR A 408 5.19 17.31 -62.46
CA THR A 408 6.23 17.41 -63.50
C THR A 408 6.07 16.32 -64.56
N ILE A 409 5.78 15.09 -64.14
CA ILE A 409 5.50 13.95 -65.03
C ILE A 409 4.25 14.23 -65.89
N GLU A 410 3.16 14.70 -65.27
CA GLU A 410 1.91 15.03 -65.98
C GLU A 410 2.13 16.14 -67.02
N TYR A 411 2.87 17.19 -66.66
CA TYR A 411 3.22 18.28 -67.57
C TYR A 411 4.07 17.82 -68.76
N LEU A 412 5.14 17.05 -68.51
CA LEU A 412 6.04 16.57 -69.57
C LEU A 412 5.38 15.56 -70.51
N LYS A 413 4.50 14.69 -69.98
CA LYS A 413 3.64 13.82 -70.80
C LYS A 413 2.73 14.63 -71.71
N GLY A 414 2.15 15.72 -71.21
CA GLY A 414 1.33 16.64 -72.00
C GLY A 414 2.08 17.31 -73.15
N GLN A 415 3.42 17.39 -73.07
CA GLN A 415 4.29 17.92 -74.13
C GLN A 415 4.89 16.85 -75.05
N GLY A 416 4.59 15.56 -74.83
CA GLY A 416 5.12 14.46 -75.64
C GLY A 416 6.56 14.06 -75.33
N ASN A 417 7.11 14.46 -74.19
CA ASN A 417 8.46 14.10 -73.74
C ASN A 417 8.49 12.73 -73.05
N ASP A 418 9.65 12.06 -73.10
CA ASP A 418 9.89 10.86 -72.29
C ASP A 418 9.99 11.22 -70.80
N THR A 419 9.32 10.43 -69.96
CA THR A 419 9.22 10.65 -68.51
C THR A 419 9.67 9.45 -67.69
N ASN A 420 10.23 8.42 -68.35
CA ASN A 420 10.60 7.16 -67.72
C ASN A 420 11.57 7.36 -66.53
N ASP A 421 12.55 8.26 -66.67
CA ASP A 421 13.52 8.56 -65.62
C ASP A 421 12.87 9.14 -64.35
N LEU A 422 11.84 9.97 -64.51
CA LEU A 422 11.10 10.57 -63.39
C LEU A 422 10.19 9.54 -62.71
N TYR A 423 9.63 8.60 -63.48
CA TYR A 423 8.91 7.45 -62.92
C TYR A 423 9.84 6.56 -62.10
N GLN A 424 11.02 6.24 -62.65
CA GLN A 424 12.04 5.46 -61.94
C GLN A 424 12.51 6.16 -60.67
N LEU A 425 12.67 7.49 -60.70
CA LEU A 425 13.01 8.26 -59.51
C LEU A 425 11.89 8.22 -58.46
N SER A 426 10.63 8.41 -58.87
CA SER A 426 9.48 8.33 -57.96
C SER A 426 9.37 6.93 -57.33
N GLU A 427 9.56 5.87 -58.12
CA GLU A 427 9.53 4.49 -57.65
C GLU A 427 10.70 4.21 -56.70
N LYS A 428 11.90 4.73 -56.99
CA LYS A 428 13.06 4.60 -56.12
C LYS A 428 12.85 5.29 -54.77
N ILE A 429 12.23 6.47 -54.76
CA ILE A 429 11.89 7.20 -53.53
C ILE A 429 10.83 6.43 -52.72
N ASP A 430 9.77 5.94 -53.37
CA ASP A 430 8.74 5.15 -52.69
C ASP A 430 9.33 3.84 -52.13
N ASN A 431 10.20 3.14 -52.87
CA ASN A 431 10.89 1.94 -52.40
C ASN A 431 11.83 2.21 -51.23
N GLN A 432 12.63 3.28 -51.30
CA GLN A 432 13.53 3.66 -50.21
C GLN A 432 12.74 4.02 -48.95
N LYS A 433 11.61 4.71 -49.09
CA LYS A 433 10.71 5.01 -47.97
C LYS A 433 10.17 3.73 -47.33
N VAL A 434 9.71 2.77 -48.13
CA VAL A 434 9.24 1.48 -47.61
C VAL A 434 10.33 0.75 -46.82
N THR A 435 11.58 0.75 -47.31
CA THR A 435 12.70 0.16 -46.57
C THR A 435 12.97 0.90 -45.26
N LEU A 436 13.05 2.23 -45.29
CA LEU A 436 13.30 3.03 -44.10
C LEU A 436 12.18 2.89 -43.05
N THR A 437 10.92 2.77 -43.47
CA THR A 437 9.81 2.50 -42.56
C THR A 437 9.93 1.13 -41.92
N LYS A 438 10.29 0.08 -42.68
CA LYS A 438 10.54 -1.25 -42.11
C LYS A 438 11.69 -1.26 -41.12
N ASP A 439 12.78 -0.56 -41.44
CA ASP A 439 13.91 -0.41 -40.52
C ASP A 439 13.48 0.31 -39.24
N LEU A 440 12.67 1.37 -39.36
CA LEU A 440 12.09 2.09 -38.22
C LEU A 440 11.20 1.19 -37.35
N ASP A 441 10.36 0.35 -37.96
CA ASP A 441 9.51 -0.60 -37.24
C ASP A 441 10.35 -1.61 -36.46
N SER A 442 11.41 -2.16 -37.08
CA SER A 442 12.33 -3.09 -36.40
C SER A 442 13.09 -2.45 -35.23
N LEU A 443 13.42 -1.16 -35.36
CA LEU A 443 14.04 -0.37 -34.29
C LEU A 443 13.05 -0.08 -33.16
N ASN A 444 11.77 0.17 -33.47
CA ASN A 444 10.73 0.35 -32.45
C ASN A 444 10.53 -0.93 -31.63
N GLU A 445 10.48 -2.10 -32.28
CA GLU A 445 10.40 -3.39 -31.56
C GLU A 445 11.62 -3.60 -30.64
N SER A 446 12.81 -3.28 -31.13
CA SER A 446 14.05 -3.39 -30.35
C SER A 446 14.08 -2.38 -29.19
N TYR A 447 13.56 -1.18 -29.40
CA TYR A 447 13.45 -0.14 -28.38
C TYR A 447 12.57 -0.58 -27.21
N THR A 448 11.38 -1.15 -27.48
CA THR A 448 10.47 -1.63 -26.43
C THR A 448 11.07 -2.75 -25.59
N ARG A 449 11.87 -3.65 -26.19
CA ARG A 449 12.55 -4.74 -25.47
C ARG A 449 13.76 -4.29 -24.64
N LEU A 450 14.30 -3.10 -24.93
CA LEU A 450 15.43 -2.51 -24.21
C LEU A 450 14.97 -1.47 -23.18
N ASP A 451 13.67 -1.34 -22.95
CA ASP A 451 13.16 -0.49 -21.87
C ASP A 451 13.52 -1.10 -20.51
N ILE A 452 14.42 -0.44 -19.80
CA ILE A 452 14.94 -0.88 -18.51
C ILE A 452 13.96 -0.60 -17.36
N ARG A 453 12.96 0.27 -17.55
CA ARG A 453 11.94 0.54 -16.52
C ARG A 453 11.00 -0.65 -16.33
N ASN A 454 10.80 -1.42 -17.38
CA ASN A 454 10.12 -2.69 -17.30
C ASN A 454 11.08 -3.78 -16.80
N TYR A 455 10.88 -4.22 -15.56
CA TYR A 455 11.70 -5.24 -14.92
C TYR A 455 11.73 -6.57 -15.71
N GLU A 456 10.66 -6.93 -16.42
CA GLU A 456 10.59 -8.18 -17.20
C GLU A 456 11.61 -8.19 -18.33
N ASN A 457 11.77 -7.06 -19.03
CA ASN A 457 12.77 -6.90 -20.09
C ASN A 457 14.19 -7.07 -19.53
N VAL A 458 14.46 -6.53 -18.35
CA VAL A 458 15.76 -6.65 -17.67
C VAL A 458 16.02 -8.11 -17.29
N LEU A 459 15.03 -8.80 -16.73
CA LEU A 459 15.13 -10.22 -16.38
C LEU A 459 15.34 -11.11 -17.61
N GLU A 460 14.67 -10.84 -18.73
CA GLU A 460 14.89 -11.56 -19.99
C GLU A 460 16.33 -11.39 -20.51
N ASN A 461 16.87 -10.17 -20.43
CA ASN A 461 18.26 -9.91 -20.80
C ASN A 461 19.23 -10.63 -19.86
N ILE A 462 18.98 -10.64 -18.54
CA ILE A 462 19.81 -11.39 -17.57
C ILE A 462 19.79 -12.89 -17.87
N ARG A 463 18.62 -13.48 -18.19
CA ARG A 463 18.52 -14.92 -18.55
C ARG A 463 19.35 -15.30 -19.76
N SER A 464 19.60 -14.34 -20.66
CA SER A 464 20.43 -14.57 -21.85
C SER A 464 21.94 -14.53 -21.55
N GLN A 465 22.33 -14.11 -20.35
CA GLN A 465 23.72 -13.99 -19.91
C GLN A 465 24.10 -15.07 -18.89
N ASP A 466 25.40 -15.34 -18.76
CA ASP A 466 25.96 -16.31 -17.80
C ASP A 466 26.18 -15.67 -16.42
N VAL A 467 25.15 -14.99 -15.91
CA VAL A 467 25.15 -14.32 -14.59
C VAL A 467 24.15 -15.02 -13.69
N LYS A 468 24.38 -14.99 -12.37
CA LYS A 468 23.42 -15.49 -11.39
C LYS A 468 22.07 -14.81 -11.63
N PHE A 469 20.98 -15.56 -11.54
CA PHE A 469 19.65 -14.99 -11.66
C PHE A 469 19.27 -14.29 -10.34
N PRO A 470 18.65 -13.10 -10.38
CA PRO A 470 18.36 -12.34 -9.17
C PRO A 470 17.41 -13.09 -8.23
N THR A 471 17.67 -12.94 -6.94
CA THR A 471 16.87 -13.57 -5.88
C THR A 471 15.44 -13.06 -5.94
N LYS A 472 14.49 -14.00 -5.95
CA LYS A 472 13.06 -13.70 -6.00
C LYS A 472 12.55 -13.44 -4.58
N TYR A 473 11.86 -12.33 -4.40
CA TYR A 473 11.13 -12.01 -3.17
C TYR A 473 9.64 -12.15 -3.43
N ALA A 474 8.92 -12.73 -2.46
CA ALA A 474 7.46 -12.80 -2.47
C ALA A 474 6.90 -11.90 -1.39
N LEU A 475 5.81 -11.20 -1.69
CA LEU A 475 5.06 -10.46 -0.70
C LEU A 475 4.45 -11.43 0.30
N ILE A 476 4.67 -11.18 1.59
CA ILE A 476 4.17 -12.00 2.70
C ILE A 476 3.19 -11.27 3.61
N GLY A 477 3.18 -9.93 3.58
CA GLY A 477 2.22 -9.15 4.34
C GLY A 477 2.15 -7.69 3.93
N ILE A 478 0.99 -7.09 4.21
CA ILE A 478 0.67 -5.68 3.96
C ILE A 478 0.03 -5.15 5.24
N VAL A 479 0.61 -4.11 5.83
CA VAL A 479 0.06 -3.45 7.02
C VAL A 479 -0.53 -2.11 6.61
N LEU A 480 -1.84 -1.93 6.82
CA LEU A 480 -2.53 -0.66 6.55
C LEU A 480 -2.65 0.18 7.82
N SER A 481 -2.97 -0.47 8.94
CA SER A 481 -3.05 0.17 10.25
C SER A 481 -2.64 -0.79 11.36
N ASP A 482 -2.69 -0.32 12.60
CA ASP A 482 -2.45 -1.15 13.79
C ASP A 482 -3.51 -2.24 14.03
N SER A 483 -4.61 -2.20 13.27
CA SER A 483 -5.78 -3.07 13.41
C SER A 483 -6.21 -3.74 12.11
N GLU A 484 -5.69 -3.33 10.94
CA GLU A 484 -6.08 -3.83 9.63
C GLU A 484 -4.85 -4.17 8.78
N TYR A 485 -4.73 -5.44 8.37
CA TYR A 485 -3.58 -5.95 7.63
C TYR A 485 -3.88 -7.26 6.91
N TYR A 486 -3.01 -7.60 5.95
CA TYR A 486 -3.06 -8.82 5.15
C TYR A 486 -1.78 -9.62 5.34
N TYR A 487 -1.86 -10.95 5.29
CA TYR A 487 -0.68 -11.80 5.37
C TYR A 487 -0.87 -13.16 4.71
N LYS A 488 0.23 -13.78 4.25
CA LYS A 488 0.22 -15.16 3.73
C LYS A 488 0.25 -16.15 4.89
N TYR A 489 -0.76 -17.01 4.98
CA TYR A 489 -0.84 -17.98 6.07
C TYR A 489 0.01 -19.22 5.80
N LYS A 490 0.93 -19.56 6.73
CA LYS A 490 1.76 -20.78 6.73
C LYS A 490 2.40 -21.10 5.37
N GLY A 491 2.92 -20.06 4.70
CA GLY A 491 3.57 -20.18 3.38
C GLY A 491 2.72 -20.88 2.32
N SER A 492 1.40 -20.83 2.45
CA SER A 492 0.46 -21.26 1.41
C SER A 492 0.21 -20.13 0.41
N SER A 493 -0.56 -20.42 -0.65
CA SER A 493 -1.07 -19.39 -1.57
C SER A 493 -2.27 -18.63 -1.00
N THR A 494 -2.76 -18.98 0.19
CA THR A 494 -3.92 -18.36 0.82
C THR A 494 -3.49 -17.11 1.57
N TRP A 495 -4.18 -16.02 1.29
CA TRP A 495 -4.04 -14.78 2.01
C TRP A 495 -5.13 -14.65 3.06
N ILE A 496 -4.75 -14.08 4.20
CA ILE A 496 -5.67 -13.76 5.27
C ILE A 496 -5.76 -12.25 5.39
N TYR A 497 -6.98 -11.72 5.30
CA TYR A 497 -7.33 -10.40 5.78
C TYR A 497 -7.67 -10.49 7.25
N GLN A 498 -7.11 -9.59 8.07
CA GLN A 498 -7.46 -9.48 9.47
C GLN A 498 -7.78 -8.03 9.80
N LYS A 499 -8.95 -7.82 10.44
CA LYS A 499 -9.38 -6.52 10.92
C LYS A 499 -9.95 -6.59 12.34
N GLY A 500 -9.41 -5.79 13.24
CA GLY A 500 -10.03 -5.55 14.55
C GLY A 500 -11.17 -4.54 14.42
N ILE A 501 -12.32 -4.85 15.03
CA ILE A 501 -13.48 -3.96 15.06
C ILE A 501 -13.52 -3.28 16.43
N TYR A 502 -13.42 -1.95 16.41
CA TYR A 502 -13.33 -1.13 17.61
C TYR A 502 -14.56 -0.24 17.76
N SER A 503 -15.00 -0.07 19.01
CA SER A 503 -16.03 0.89 19.41
C SER A 503 -15.59 2.33 19.21
N SER A 504 -16.51 3.29 19.36
CA SER A 504 -16.18 4.73 19.34
C SER A 504 -15.20 5.15 20.44
N ASN A 505 -15.02 4.34 21.48
CA ASN A 505 -14.06 4.55 22.55
C ASN A 505 -12.71 3.85 22.30
N ASN A 506 -12.48 3.40 21.06
CA ASN A 506 -11.31 2.63 20.64
C ASN A 506 -11.13 1.35 21.45
N ILE A 507 -12.20 0.72 21.95
CA ILE A 507 -12.13 -0.58 22.65
C ILE A 507 -12.54 -1.68 21.67
N VAL A 508 -11.78 -2.76 21.60
CA VAL A 508 -12.10 -3.91 20.72
C VAL A 508 -13.41 -4.58 21.14
N VAL A 509 -14.32 -4.68 20.20
CA VAL A 509 -15.65 -5.29 20.37
C VAL A 509 -15.79 -6.56 19.56
N ASP A 510 -15.14 -6.65 18.41
CA ASP A 510 -15.19 -7.80 17.52
C ASP A 510 -13.94 -7.85 16.60
N TYR A 511 -13.85 -8.85 15.73
CA TYR A 511 -12.83 -8.93 14.69
C TYR A 511 -13.35 -9.66 13.45
N GLU A 512 -12.73 -9.40 12.32
CA GLU A 512 -13.03 -9.99 11.02
C GLU A 512 -11.79 -10.71 10.48
N ILE A 513 -12.01 -11.89 9.91
CA ILE A 513 -10.99 -12.69 9.22
C ILE A 513 -11.61 -13.19 7.93
N ASP A 514 -10.95 -12.90 6.80
CA ASP A 514 -11.35 -13.45 5.51
C ASP A 514 -10.18 -14.12 4.79
N GLU A 515 -10.47 -15.23 4.12
CA GLU A 515 -9.54 -15.86 3.18
C GLU A 515 -9.71 -15.23 1.79
N LEU A 516 -8.65 -14.64 1.27
CA LEU A 516 -8.64 -13.92 0.01
C LEU A 516 -7.62 -14.52 -0.97
N ASP A 517 -7.83 -14.24 -2.25
CA ASP A 517 -6.78 -14.37 -3.26
C ASP A 517 -6.05 -13.04 -3.44
N PHE A 518 -4.90 -13.08 -4.14
CA PHE A 518 -4.12 -11.87 -4.37
C PHE A 518 -4.86 -10.83 -5.23
N MET A 519 -5.78 -11.27 -6.10
CA MET A 519 -6.56 -10.38 -6.95
C MET A 519 -7.53 -9.51 -6.14
N ALA A 520 -8.17 -10.08 -5.12
CA ALA A 520 -9.01 -9.35 -4.18
C ALA A 520 -8.18 -8.32 -3.40
N ILE A 521 -7.03 -8.72 -2.85
CA ILE A 521 -6.12 -7.78 -2.16
C ILE A 521 -5.72 -6.64 -3.07
N GLN A 522 -5.37 -6.93 -4.32
CA GLN A 522 -5.00 -5.90 -5.29
C GLN A 522 -6.12 -4.90 -5.53
N GLN A 523 -7.38 -5.33 -5.57
CA GLN A 523 -8.53 -4.43 -5.69
C GLN A 523 -8.73 -3.59 -4.43
N ASP A 524 -8.62 -4.20 -3.25
CA ASP A 524 -8.78 -3.51 -1.97
C ASP A 524 -7.70 -2.44 -1.78
N ILE A 525 -6.45 -2.72 -2.16
CA ILE A 525 -5.35 -1.73 -2.08
C ILE A 525 -5.53 -0.60 -3.10
N LEU A 526 -5.99 -0.90 -4.31
CA LEU A 526 -6.31 0.16 -5.29
C LEU A 526 -7.41 1.08 -4.76
N GLN A 527 -8.44 0.51 -4.12
CA GLN A 527 -9.51 1.30 -3.50
C GLN A 527 -8.99 2.09 -2.29
N TYR A 528 -8.17 1.47 -1.44
CA TYR A 528 -7.58 2.10 -0.27
C TYR A 528 -6.76 3.34 -0.65
N THR A 529 -6.02 3.25 -1.76
CA THR A 529 -5.12 4.30 -2.29
C THR A 529 -5.78 5.26 -3.28
N THR A 530 -7.10 5.17 -3.48
CA THR A 530 -7.83 6.11 -4.34
C THR A 530 -7.91 7.52 -3.75
N THR A 531 -7.79 7.66 -2.42
CA THR A 531 -7.93 8.94 -1.73
C THR A 531 -6.65 9.27 -0.95
N GLY A 532 -5.81 10.12 -1.53
CA GLY A 532 -4.56 10.59 -0.92
C GLY A 532 -3.48 9.51 -0.79
N ALA A 533 -2.27 9.95 -0.49
CA ALA A 533 -1.16 9.06 -0.19
C ALA A 533 -1.35 8.47 1.21
N LYS A 534 -2.10 7.37 1.33
CA LYS A 534 -2.26 6.70 2.62
C LYS A 534 -1.02 5.88 2.98
N PRO A 535 -0.59 5.87 4.26
CA PRO A 535 0.55 5.08 4.68
C PRO A 535 0.25 3.58 4.58
N MET A 536 1.26 2.79 4.21
CA MET A 536 1.23 1.33 4.28
C MET A 536 2.63 0.74 4.36
N SER A 537 2.77 -0.42 4.99
CA SER A 537 4.02 -1.17 5.02
C SER A 537 3.88 -2.47 4.25
N LEU A 538 4.75 -2.70 3.27
CA LEU A 538 4.84 -3.93 2.50
C LEU A 538 6.00 -4.77 3.03
N ILE A 539 5.74 -6.04 3.33
CA ILE A 539 6.76 -6.96 3.82
C ILE A 539 6.97 -8.06 2.78
N TYR A 540 8.18 -8.12 2.25
CA TYR A 540 8.63 -9.12 1.30
C TYR A 540 9.64 -10.05 1.97
N ALA A 541 9.63 -11.32 1.58
CA ALA A 541 10.61 -12.30 2.00
C ALA A 541 11.21 -13.01 0.79
N SER A 542 12.50 -13.30 0.86
CA SER A 542 13.18 -14.12 -0.13
C SER A 542 12.56 -15.53 -0.16
N VAL A 543 12.42 -16.10 -1.35
CA VAL A 543 11.72 -17.38 -1.54
C VAL A 543 12.43 -18.55 -0.82
N ASP A 544 13.73 -18.43 -0.53
CA ASP A 544 14.51 -19.44 0.20
C ASP A 544 14.06 -19.63 1.66
N ILE A 545 13.41 -18.63 2.27
CA ILE A 545 12.98 -18.68 3.67
C ILE A 545 11.49 -18.98 3.87
N LEU A 546 10.75 -19.18 2.77
CA LEU A 546 9.31 -19.49 2.76
C LEU A 546 8.98 -20.96 3.03
N ASP A 547 10.00 -21.82 3.21
CA ASP A 547 9.79 -23.25 3.46
C ASP A 547 8.98 -23.50 4.75
N ASN A 548 7.98 -24.38 4.66
CA ASN A 548 6.97 -24.56 5.72
C ASN A 548 7.31 -25.65 6.76
N SER A 549 8.45 -26.33 6.63
CA SER A 549 8.82 -27.39 7.56
C SER A 549 9.42 -26.81 8.85
N PHE A 550 8.55 -26.41 9.77
CA PHE A 550 8.94 -26.04 11.13
C PHE A 550 8.51 -27.12 12.13
N SER A 551 9.41 -27.49 13.04
CA SER A 551 9.08 -28.30 14.22
C SER A 551 9.48 -27.55 15.47
N LEU A 552 8.51 -27.32 16.36
CA LEU A 552 8.78 -26.71 17.66
C LEU A 552 9.59 -27.67 18.54
N ASP A 553 10.86 -27.31 18.82
CA ASP A 553 11.75 -28.06 19.73
C ASP A 553 11.87 -27.39 21.11
N ASN A 554 10.85 -26.63 21.52
CA ASN A 554 10.82 -25.93 22.80
C ASN A 554 9.79 -26.59 23.75
N ASN A 555 10.25 -27.60 24.49
CA ASN A 555 9.42 -28.36 25.43
C ASN A 555 8.74 -27.46 26.48
N LYS A 556 9.41 -26.39 26.93
CA LYS A 556 8.84 -25.50 27.95
C LYS A 556 7.67 -24.69 27.43
N LEU A 557 7.75 -24.24 26.18
CA LEU A 557 6.64 -23.55 25.53
C LEU A 557 5.47 -24.50 25.29
N HIS A 558 5.75 -25.76 24.94
CA HIS A 558 4.73 -26.80 24.82
C HIS A 558 4.01 -27.08 26.15
N ASP A 559 4.76 -27.15 27.27
CA ASP A 559 4.19 -27.32 28.61
C ASP A 559 3.30 -26.13 29.01
N PHE A 560 3.70 -24.90 28.65
CA PHE A 560 2.91 -23.69 28.84
C PHE A 560 1.56 -23.77 28.11
N PHE A 561 1.55 -24.10 26.81
CA PHE A 561 0.30 -24.21 26.03
C PHE A 561 -0.56 -25.40 26.45
N THR A 562 0.04 -26.48 26.94
CA THR A 562 -0.71 -27.59 27.53
C THR A 562 -1.47 -27.14 28.77
N SER A 563 -0.83 -26.31 29.61
CA SER A 563 -1.47 -25.70 30.78
C SER A 563 -2.58 -24.72 30.37
N ASP A 564 -2.33 -23.86 29.38
CA ASP A 564 -3.33 -22.93 28.83
C ASP A 564 -4.57 -23.66 28.31
N ASN A 565 -4.37 -24.70 27.50
CA ASN A 565 -5.47 -25.47 26.92
C ASN A 565 -6.30 -26.18 28.00
N THR A 566 -5.66 -26.60 29.09
CA THR A 566 -6.34 -27.23 30.23
C THR A 566 -7.18 -26.22 31.00
N GLU A 567 -6.61 -25.06 31.35
CA GLU A 567 -7.35 -24.01 32.06
C GLU A 567 -8.45 -23.40 31.20
N TYR A 568 -8.23 -23.20 29.90
CA TYR A 568 -9.26 -22.71 28.99
C TYR A 568 -10.45 -23.68 28.89
N SER A 569 -10.19 -24.98 28.82
CA SER A 569 -11.25 -26.00 28.82
C SER A 569 -12.08 -25.97 30.11
N LYS A 570 -11.44 -25.67 31.25
CA LYS A 570 -12.11 -25.48 32.54
C LYS A 570 -12.96 -24.21 32.56
N GLN A 571 -12.45 -23.08 32.07
CA GLN A 571 -13.18 -21.81 31.96
C GLN A 571 -14.43 -21.95 31.09
N LEU A 572 -14.34 -22.69 29.97
CA LEU A 572 -15.50 -23.00 29.12
C LEU A 572 -16.55 -23.83 29.86
N ALA A 573 -16.13 -24.88 30.57
CA ALA A 573 -17.04 -25.71 31.35
C ALA A 573 -17.76 -24.90 32.47
N GLU A 574 -17.05 -24.01 33.15
CA GLU A 574 -17.62 -23.13 34.18
C GLU A 574 -18.61 -22.11 33.58
N ALA A 575 -18.32 -21.58 32.39
CA ALA A 575 -19.22 -20.68 31.66
C ALA A 575 -20.51 -21.40 31.20
N GLU A 576 -20.41 -22.65 30.74
CA GLU A 576 -21.58 -23.47 30.38
C GLU A 576 -22.47 -23.79 31.57
N VAL A 577 -21.89 -24.11 32.73
CA VAL A 577 -22.65 -24.35 33.97
C VAL A 577 -23.36 -23.07 34.41
N SER A 578 -22.65 -21.94 34.43
CA SER A 578 -23.22 -20.64 34.79
C SER A 578 -24.39 -20.23 33.89
N ARG A 579 -24.35 -20.58 32.59
CA ARG A 579 -25.47 -20.38 31.65
C ARG A 579 -26.68 -21.26 32.00
N LYS A 580 -26.45 -22.54 32.28
CA LYS A 580 -27.52 -23.49 32.65
C LYS A 580 -28.20 -23.10 33.96
N ASP A 581 -27.46 -22.59 34.94
CA ASP A 581 -28.01 -22.16 36.22
C ASP A 581 -28.86 -20.89 36.08
N ARG A 582 -28.48 -19.95 35.20
CA ARG A 582 -29.31 -18.76 34.86
C ARG A 582 -30.60 -19.15 34.15
N ASP A 583 -30.53 -20.05 33.16
CA ASP A 583 -31.71 -20.55 32.44
C ASP A 583 -32.68 -21.34 33.34
N MET A 584 -32.18 -21.97 34.42
CA MET A 584 -33.00 -22.67 35.41
C MET A 584 -33.62 -21.69 36.42
N GLY A 585 -32.90 -20.64 36.84
CA GLY A 585 -33.43 -19.57 37.69
C GLY A 585 -34.58 -18.80 37.02
N ASP A 586 -34.42 -18.42 35.76
CA ASP A 586 -35.48 -17.71 35.00
C ASP A 586 -36.73 -18.59 34.79
N ARG A 587 -36.57 -19.92 34.75
CA ARG A 587 -37.68 -20.89 34.70
C ARG A 587 -38.37 -21.10 36.04
N GLU A 588 -37.66 -20.96 37.16
CA GLU A 588 -38.26 -21.03 38.49
C GLU A 588 -39.02 -19.75 38.84
N ASP A 589 -38.52 -18.58 38.42
CA ASP A 589 -39.21 -17.29 38.57
C ASP A 589 -40.48 -17.18 37.69
N MET A 590 -40.48 -17.76 36.48
CA MET A 590 -41.70 -17.91 35.68
C MET A 590 -42.72 -18.89 36.29
N LYS A 591 -42.26 -19.90 37.04
CA LYS A 591 -43.15 -20.82 37.75
C LYS A 591 -43.74 -20.21 39.02
N GLN A 592 -43.01 -19.34 39.73
CA GLN A 592 -43.55 -18.60 40.87
C GLN A 592 -44.57 -17.53 40.44
N ARG A 593 -44.36 -16.83 39.32
CA ARG A 593 -45.37 -15.88 38.79
C ARG A 593 -46.63 -16.55 38.25
N SER A 594 -46.56 -17.84 37.85
CA SER A 594 -47.73 -18.60 37.42
C SER A 594 -48.45 -19.34 38.56
N SER A 595 -47.81 -19.51 39.73
CA SER A 595 -48.49 -20.01 40.94
C SER A 595 -49.22 -18.94 41.73
N ASP A 596 -48.79 -17.67 41.65
CA ASP A 596 -49.47 -16.55 42.33
C ASP A 596 -50.71 -16.01 41.59
N SER A 597 -50.99 -16.49 40.37
CA SER A 597 -52.15 -16.09 39.56
C SER A 597 -53.30 -17.11 39.58
N SER A 598 -53.23 -18.15 40.43
CA SER A 598 -54.21 -19.23 40.49
C SER A 598 -54.77 -19.51 41.89
N GLU A 599 -55.06 -18.49 42.70
CA GLU A 599 -56.00 -18.64 43.82
C GLU A 599 -57.06 -17.51 43.87
N SER A 600 -58.32 -17.96 43.76
CA SER A 600 -59.58 -17.32 44.13
C SER A 600 -60.23 -16.32 43.16
N ASN A 601 -61.13 -16.87 42.33
CA ASN A 601 -62.33 -16.17 41.85
C ASN A 601 -63.53 -17.11 42.08
N SER A 602 -64.34 -16.87 43.11
CA SER A 602 -65.79 -17.19 43.18
C SER A 602 -66.42 -16.61 44.46
N PRO A 603 -67.73 -16.23 44.44
CA PRO A 603 -68.25 -15.08 45.19
C PRO A 603 -69.35 -15.41 46.24
N GLU A 604 -69.72 -14.37 47.02
CA GLU A 604 -70.89 -14.23 47.94
C GLU A 604 -70.78 -15.02 49.27
N GLN A 605 -71.15 -14.55 50.47
CA GLN A 605 -71.95 -13.41 50.95
C GLN A 605 -71.74 -13.25 52.48
N ASP A 606 -71.92 -12.03 52.97
CA ASP A 606 -72.44 -11.61 54.28
C ASP A 606 -71.63 -11.61 55.61
N GLU A 607 -71.86 -10.48 56.30
CA GLU A 607 -71.84 -10.15 57.74
C GLU A 607 -70.56 -9.65 58.44
N ASN A 608 -70.61 -8.33 58.73
CA ASN A 608 -70.30 -7.63 60.00
C ASN A 608 -69.16 -8.13 60.90
N GLU A 609 -68.16 -7.27 61.16
CA GLU A 609 -67.98 -6.61 62.47
C GLU A 609 -66.77 -5.66 62.47
N ASP A 610 -66.96 -4.52 63.13
CA ASP A 610 -65.98 -3.51 63.49
C ASP A 610 -64.73 -4.08 64.18
N ARG A 611 -63.54 -3.51 63.88
CA ARG A 611 -62.64 -2.92 64.89
C ARG A 611 -61.38 -2.30 64.27
N ASN A 612 -61.11 -1.08 64.72
CA ASN A 612 -59.84 -0.35 64.63
C ASN A 612 -58.66 -1.18 65.14
N ASP A 613 -57.48 -1.01 64.55
CA ASP A 613 -56.36 -0.37 65.27
C ASP A 613 -55.20 -0.02 64.32
N ASP A 614 -54.74 1.22 64.50
CA ASP A 614 -53.45 1.73 64.08
C ASP A 614 -52.31 0.86 64.61
N THR A 615 -51.22 0.73 63.86
CA THR A 615 -49.87 0.75 64.45
C THR A 615 -48.81 1.06 63.37
N LEU A 616 -48.20 2.24 63.52
CA LEU A 616 -46.81 2.51 63.18
C LEU A 616 -45.88 1.45 63.81
N ILE A 617 -44.75 1.16 63.16
CA ILE A 617 -43.37 1.16 63.70
C ILE A 617 -42.44 1.13 62.46
N ASP A 618 -41.71 2.17 62.08
CA ASP A 618 -40.54 2.86 62.65
C ASP A 618 -39.18 2.21 62.28
N LEU A 619 -38.41 3.02 61.51
CA LEU A 619 -36.96 3.15 61.30
C LEU A 619 -36.08 1.94 60.93
#